data_AF-A0A968V2G4-F1
#
_entry.id   AF-A0A968V2G4-F1
#
_cell.length_a   1.000
_cell.length_b   1.000
_cell.length_c   1.000
_cell.angle_alpha   90.00
_cell.angle_beta   90.00
_cell.angle_gamma   90.00
#
_symmetry.space_group_name_H-M   'P 1'
#
loop_
_entity.id
_entity.type
_entity.pdbx_description
1 polymer ?
#
loop_
_entity_poly.entity_id
_entity_poly.type
_entity_poly.pdbx_seq_one_letter_code
_entity_poly.pdbx_strand_id
1 'polypeptide(L)'
;MKSLQWAILIQSALKKKENLLNGVSTYDIFLLNSHILTTDTLDSPYKIIAADINKSGSVTTFDMLSLRRILLGLDTILPGANTSWRFVSADFRFEDPLYPFSTPFPEDTSINLNRSYREVDFIAVKVGDLNNSAILSATSIEPRSTQAAKMLVSVSPNEDQVTFSIPNAWLGLQFTLEYDPEQIQVRDWHIGDLEGLTASNFAWKWLSKGK
;
A
#
# COMPACT_ATOMS: atom_id res chain seq x y z
N MET A 1 -50.78 -3.54 4.98
CA MET A 1 -50.18 -2.57 4.04
C MET A 1 -48.75 -2.99 3.80
N LYS A 2 -48.38 -3.20 2.53
CA LYS A 2 -47.14 -3.87 2.13
C LYS A 2 -45.94 -2.92 2.21
N SER A 3 -44.82 -3.48 2.67
CA SER A 3 -43.53 -2.83 2.91
C SER A 3 -42.96 -2.19 1.65
N LEU A 4 -42.48 -0.95 1.76
CA LEU A 4 -41.58 -0.37 0.79
C LEU A 4 -40.16 -0.87 1.08
N GLN A 5 -39.65 -1.75 0.21
CA GLN A 5 -38.23 -2.06 0.16
C GLN A 5 -37.50 -0.91 -0.54
N TRP A 6 -36.61 -0.23 0.18
CA TRP A 6 -35.62 0.64 -0.44
C TRP A 6 -34.27 -0.06 -0.34
N ALA A 7 -33.86 -0.70 -1.43
CA ALA A 7 -32.49 -1.12 -1.62
C ALA A 7 -31.66 0.13 -1.92
N ILE A 8 -30.87 0.60 -0.96
CA ILE A 8 -29.79 1.54 -1.28
C ILE A 8 -28.64 0.69 -1.83
N LEU A 9 -28.55 0.62 -3.15
CA LEU A 9 -27.32 0.25 -3.84
C LEU A 9 -26.34 1.41 -3.65
N ILE A 10 -25.59 1.42 -2.53
CA ILE A 10 -24.35 2.21 -2.47
C ILE A 10 -23.31 1.42 -3.25
N GLN A 11 -23.32 1.57 -4.57
CA GLN A 11 -22.15 1.23 -5.36
C GLN A 11 -21.08 2.24 -4.95
N SER A 12 -20.11 1.82 -4.14
CA SER A 12 -19.09 2.71 -3.59
C SER A 12 -18.30 3.35 -4.74
N ALA A 13 -18.68 4.56 -5.13
CA ALA A 13 -17.96 5.42 -6.06
C ALA A 13 -16.71 6.03 -5.38
N LEU A 14 -15.98 5.22 -4.64
CA LEU A 14 -14.70 5.55 -4.04
C LEU A 14 -13.68 4.49 -4.48
N LYS A 15 -13.44 4.40 -5.80
CA LYS A 15 -12.09 4.11 -6.26
C LYS A 15 -11.28 5.35 -5.85
N LYS A 16 -10.75 5.26 -4.63
CA LYS A 16 -9.94 6.26 -3.94
C LYS A 16 -8.99 6.90 -4.94
N LYS A 17 -8.92 8.23 -4.95
CA LYS A 17 -8.08 9.02 -5.85
C LYS A 17 -6.62 8.81 -5.43
N GLU A 18 -6.08 7.61 -5.65
CA GLU A 18 -4.66 7.36 -5.63
C GLU A 18 -4.05 8.43 -6.52
N ASN A 19 -3.07 9.18 -6.00
CA ASN A 19 -2.45 10.24 -6.76
C ASN A 19 -1.78 9.61 -7.99
N LEU A 20 -2.50 9.61 -9.12
CA LEU A 20 -2.06 9.02 -10.39
C LEU A 20 -0.75 9.67 -10.85
N LEU A 21 -0.54 10.93 -10.47
CA LEU A 21 0.60 11.75 -10.86
C LEU A 21 1.76 11.73 -9.85
N ASN A 22 1.71 10.92 -8.79
CA ASN A 22 2.83 10.81 -7.87
C ASN A 22 4.07 10.28 -8.61
N GLY A 23 5.09 11.12 -8.79
CA GLY A 23 6.31 10.78 -9.55
C GLY A 23 6.12 10.69 -11.06
N VAL A 24 4.96 11.05 -11.61
CA VAL A 24 4.72 10.96 -13.06
C VAL A 24 4.89 12.34 -13.69
N SER A 25 5.74 12.43 -14.71
CA SER A 25 6.13 13.67 -15.35
C SER A 25 6.22 13.54 -16.88
N THR A 26 6.51 14.64 -17.57
CA THR A 26 6.83 14.62 -19.01
C THR A 26 8.12 13.86 -19.32
N TYR A 27 9.02 13.71 -18.34
CA TYR A 27 10.25 12.93 -18.52
C TYR A 27 9.94 11.43 -18.65
N ASP A 28 8.94 10.92 -17.94
CA ASP A 28 8.49 9.53 -18.08
C ASP A 28 7.90 9.26 -19.47
N ILE A 29 7.20 10.24 -20.05
CA ILE A 29 6.74 10.17 -21.44
C ILE A 29 7.92 10.11 -22.41
N PHE A 30 9.00 10.87 -22.14
CA PHE A 30 10.22 10.79 -22.94
C PHE A 30 10.88 9.42 -22.86
N LEU A 31 11.02 8.85 -21.66
CA LEU A 31 11.57 7.50 -21.45
C LEU A 31 10.72 6.43 -22.17
N LEU A 32 9.40 6.54 -22.06
CA LEU A 32 8.45 5.65 -22.73
C LEU A 32 8.59 5.73 -24.26
N ASN A 33 8.70 6.94 -24.81
CA ASN A 33 8.90 7.14 -26.24
C ASN A 33 10.23 6.57 -26.73
N SER A 34 11.33 6.78 -26.00
CA SER A 34 12.63 6.20 -26.32
C SER A 34 12.61 4.67 -26.32
N HIS A 35 11.87 4.07 -25.39
CA HIS A 35 11.69 2.63 -25.32
C HIS A 35 10.90 2.08 -26.53
N ILE A 36 9.78 2.71 -26.89
CA ILE A 36 8.96 2.32 -28.05
C ILE A 36 9.76 2.44 -29.36
N LEU A 37 10.62 3.47 -29.47
CA LEU A 37 11.47 3.67 -30.64
C LEU A 37 12.75 2.83 -30.63
N THR A 38 12.96 2.00 -29.59
CA THR A 38 14.17 1.16 -29.41
C THR A 38 15.49 1.95 -29.39
N THR A 39 15.44 3.24 -29.05
CA THR A 39 16.64 4.10 -28.97
C THR A 39 17.30 4.05 -27.61
N ASP A 40 16.50 3.89 -26.55
CA ASP A 40 16.95 3.66 -25.18
C ASP A 40 15.87 2.85 -24.46
N THR A 41 16.18 1.62 -24.07
CA THR A 41 15.19 0.66 -23.56
C THR A 41 15.12 0.69 -22.04
N LEU A 42 13.90 0.59 -21.49
CA LEU A 42 13.70 0.34 -20.06
C LEU A 42 14.46 -0.93 -19.63
N ASP A 43 15.34 -0.77 -18.65
CA ASP A 43 16.36 -1.72 -18.20
C ASP A 43 15.90 -2.62 -17.04
N SER A 44 14.61 -2.61 -16.73
CA SER A 44 14.05 -3.31 -15.58
C SER A 44 12.64 -3.82 -15.86
N PRO A 45 12.30 -5.06 -15.46
CA PRO A 45 10.96 -5.61 -15.62
C PRO A 45 9.91 -4.74 -14.90
N TYR A 46 10.28 -4.12 -13.78
CA TYR A 46 9.39 -3.23 -13.03
C TYR A 46 9.10 -1.93 -13.81
N LYS A 47 10.08 -1.38 -14.53
CA LYS A 47 9.86 -0.21 -15.39
C LYS A 47 8.97 -0.55 -16.58
N ILE A 48 9.14 -1.74 -17.17
CA ILE A 48 8.26 -2.22 -18.25
C ILE A 48 6.83 -2.44 -17.75
N ILE A 49 6.67 -2.98 -16.53
CA ILE A 49 5.36 -3.09 -15.86
C ILE A 49 4.74 -1.70 -15.60
N ALA A 50 5.55 -0.73 -15.17
CA ALA A 50 5.11 0.66 -14.97
C ALA A 50 4.70 1.34 -16.29
N ALA A 51 5.30 0.96 -17.41
CA ALA A 51 5.05 1.51 -18.74
C ALA A 51 3.76 0.98 -19.41
N ASP A 52 3.22 -0.16 -18.95
CA ASP A 52 1.94 -0.72 -19.40
C ASP A 52 0.77 -0.02 -18.68
N ILE A 53 0.43 1.17 -19.17
CA ILE A 53 -0.57 2.07 -18.57
C ILE A 53 -1.97 1.47 -18.69
N ASN A 54 -2.27 0.79 -19.79
CA ASN A 54 -3.58 0.19 -20.05
C ASN A 54 -3.72 -1.27 -19.60
N LYS A 55 -2.70 -1.83 -18.92
CA LYS A 55 -2.69 -3.22 -18.44
C LYS A 55 -2.92 -4.25 -19.56
N SER A 56 -2.39 -3.99 -20.74
CA SER A 56 -2.51 -4.90 -21.90
C SER A 56 -1.46 -6.01 -21.91
N GLY A 57 -0.41 -5.91 -21.10
CA GLY A 57 0.77 -6.76 -21.18
C GLY A 57 1.71 -6.40 -22.33
N SER A 58 1.54 -5.21 -22.92
CA SER A 58 2.39 -4.68 -23.99
C SER A 58 2.60 -3.18 -23.81
N VAL A 59 3.81 -2.69 -24.14
CA VAL A 59 4.12 -1.26 -24.07
C VAL A 59 4.05 -0.65 -25.46
N THR A 60 3.10 0.25 -25.67
CA THR A 60 2.78 0.77 -27.00
C THR A 60 2.57 2.28 -26.99
N THR A 61 2.41 2.88 -28.18
CA THR A 61 2.00 4.28 -28.32
C THR A 61 0.68 4.59 -27.62
N PHE A 62 -0.21 3.59 -27.43
CA PHE A 62 -1.46 3.77 -26.69
C PHE A 62 -1.21 4.14 -25.22
N ASP A 63 -0.22 3.51 -24.59
CA ASP A 63 0.18 3.76 -23.21
C ASP A 63 0.71 5.19 -23.06
N MET A 64 1.54 5.63 -24.02
CA MET A 64 2.07 6.99 -24.06
C MET A 64 0.96 8.04 -24.19
N LEU A 65 -0.01 7.82 -25.09
CA LEU A 65 -1.13 8.73 -25.27
C LEU A 65 -2.02 8.78 -24.03
N SER A 66 -2.24 7.63 -23.38
CA SER A 66 -3.01 7.52 -22.14
C SER A 66 -2.32 8.26 -20.99
N LEU A 67 -1.00 8.08 -20.80
CA LEU A 67 -0.22 8.80 -19.80
C LEU A 67 -0.26 10.31 -20.01
N ARG A 68 -0.14 10.77 -21.27
CA ARG A 68 -0.23 12.20 -21.62
C ARG A 68 -1.61 12.78 -21.29
N ARG A 69 -2.69 12.04 -21.57
CA ARG A 69 -4.06 12.49 -21.24
C ARG A 69 -4.25 12.62 -19.73
N ILE A 70 -3.71 11.68 -18.94
CA ILE A 70 -3.74 11.74 -17.48
C ILE A 70 -2.92 12.92 -16.95
N LEU A 71 -1.72 13.15 -17.49
CA LEU A 71 -0.86 14.28 -17.11
C LEU A 71 -1.50 15.64 -17.38
N LEU A 72 -2.28 15.74 -18.47
CA LEU A 72 -3.05 16.94 -18.83
C LEU A 72 -4.38 17.07 -18.08
N GLY A 73 -4.73 16.11 -17.21
CA GLY A 73 -5.99 16.08 -16.49
C GLY A 73 -7.22 15.82 -17.37
N LEU A 74 -7.02 15.33 -18.59
CA LEU A 74 -8.11 14.95 -19.51
C LEU A 74 -8.76 13.62 -19.09
N ASP A 75 -7.95 12.74 -18.47
CA ASP A 75 -8.41 11.50 -17.86
C ASP A 75 -8.05 11.51 -16.36
N THR A 76 -8.98 11.04 -15.54
CA THR A 76 -8.80 10.96 -14.06
C THR A 76 -8.70 9.51 -13.57
N ILE A 77 -8.71 8.54 -14.49
CA ILE A 77 -8.61 7.11 -14.23
C ILE A 77 -7.65 6.47 -15.24
N LEU A 78 -7.01 5.37 -14.85
CA LEU A 78 -6.23 4.54 -15.76
C LEU A 78 -7.15 3.65 -16.62
N PRO A 79 -6.80 3.41 -17.90
CA PRO A 79 -7.52 2.48 -18.77
C PRO A 79 -7.32 1.02 -18.35
N GLY A 80 -8.10 0.11 -18.96
CA GLY A 80 -7.96 -1.34 -18.77
C GLY A 80 -8.20 -1.85 -17.35
N ALA A 81 -8.90 -1.07 -16.52
CA ALA A 81 -9.08 -1.33 -15.10
C ALA A 81 -7.76 -1.45 -14.31
N ASN A 82 -6.70 -0.80 -14.78
CA ASN A 82 -5.42 -0.73 -14.08
C ASN A 82 -5.51 0.06 -12.75
N THR A 83 -4.48 -0.04 -11.93
CA THR A 83 -4.33 0.61 -10.62
C THR A 83 -3.13 1.56 -10.63
N SER A 84 -3.10 2.57 -9.74
CA SER A 84 -1.97 3.53 -9.72
C SER A 84 -0.67 2.86 -9.28
N TRP A 85 -0.80 1.83 -8.43
CA TRP A 85 0.27 0.99 -7.95
C TRP A 85 -0.03 -0.47 -8.28
N ARG A 86 0.98 -1.18 -8.78
CA ARG A 86 0.99 -2.62 -8.91
C ARG A 86 2.03 -3.18 -7.95
N PHE A 87 1.81 -4.39 -7.46
CA PHE A 87 2.69 -5.03 -6.48
C PHE A 87 3.21 -6.32 -7.06
N VAL A 88 4.50 -6.57 -6.87
CA VAL A 88 5.15 -7.81 -7.28
C VAL A 88 5.83 -8.38 -6.05
N SER A 89 5.67 -9.67 -5.77
CA SER A 89 6.42 -10.31 -4.68
C SER A 89 7.93 -10.08 -4.88
N ALA A 90 8.64 -9.71 -3.81
CA ALA A 90 10.10 -9.52 -3.88
C ALA A 90 10.86 -10.82 -4.22
N ASP A 91 10.24 -11.97 -3.93
CA ASP A 91 10.76 -13.29 -4.26
C ASP A 91 10.40 -13.76 -5.67
N PHE A 92 9.57 -13.00 -6.39
CA PHE A 92 9.24 -13.35 -7.78
C PHE A 92 10.49 -13.27 -8.66
N ARG A 93 10.62 -14.22 -9.59
CA ARG A 93 11.71 -14.26 -10.56
C ARG A 93 11.10 -14.24 -11.95
N PHE A 94 11.40 -13.19 -12.71
CA PHE A 94 11.02 -13.10 -14.11
C PHE A 94 11.85 -14.08 -14.93
N GLU A 95 11.20 -14.89 -15.77
CA GLU A 95 11.88 -15.80 -16.70
C GLU A 95 12.74 -15.02 -17.69
N ASP A 96 12.15 -13.96 -18.26
CA ASP A 96 12.86 -12.97 -19.06
C ASP A 96 12.55 -11.56 -18.54
N PRO A 97 13.52 -10.88 -17.90
CA PRO A 97 13.34 -9.52 -17.40
C PRO A 97 13.00 -8.48 -18.47
N LEU A 98 13.29 -8.73 -19.76
CA LEU A 98 12.94 -7.85 -20.88
C LEU A 98 11.50 -8.08 -21.36
N TYR A 99 10.89 -9.20 -21.00
CA TYR A 99 9.51 -9.55 -21.36
C TYR A 99 8.72 -9.99 -20.11
N PRO A 100 8.52 -9.10 -19.11
CA PRO A 100 7.96 -9.46 -17.81
C PRO A 100 6.50 -9.95 -17.83
N PHE A 101 5.83 -9.82 -18.98
CA PHE A 101 4.45 -10.29 -19.18
C PHE A 101 4.38 -11.70 -19.80
N SER A 102 5.52 -12.34 -20.10
CA SER A 102 5.56 -13.72 -20.60
C SER A 102 4.99 -14.72 -19.59
N THR A 103 5.19 -14.42 -18.30
CA THR A 103 4.73 -15.23 -17.18
C THR A 103 3.87 -14.36 -16.26
N PRO A 104 2.65 -14.77 -15.92
CA PRO A 104 1.82 -14.01 -14.99
C PRO A 104 2.51 -13.96 -13.62
N PHE A 105 2.66 -12.74 -13.08
CA PHE A 105 3.13 -12.54 -11.71
C PHE A 105 1.95 -12.32 -10.76
N PRO A 106 2.01 -12.84 -9.52
CA PRO A 106 0.98 -12.59 -8.53
C PRO A 106 1.04 -11.11 -8.09
N GLU A 107 -0.10 -10.41 -8.24
CA GLU A 107 -0.26 -9.02 -7.80
C GLU A 107 -0.80 -8.92 -6.36
N ASP A 108 -1.25 -10.03 -5.81
CA ASP A 108 -1.76 -10.17 -4.46
C ASP A 108 -1.16 -11.41 -3.78
N THR A 109 -1.15 -11.38 -2.45
CA THR A 109 -0.72 -12.51 -1.63
C THR A 109 -1.73 -12.69 -0.51
N SER A 110 -2.15 -13.94 -0.31
CA SER A 110 -3.04 -14.30 0.79
C SER A 110 -2.21 -14.70 2.01
N ILE A 111 -2.33 -13.91 3.07
CA ILE A 111 -1.68 -14.19 4.34
C ILE A 111 -2.64 -14.97 5.23
N ASN A 112 -2.22 -16.12 5.72
CA ASN A 112 -2.99 -16.88 6.70
C ASN A 112 -2.69 -16.38 8.12
N LEU A 113 -3.65 -15.70 8.75
CA LEU A 113 -3.47 -15.12 10.08
C LEU A 113 -3.17 -16.17 11.19
N ASN A 114 -3.40 -17.46 10.94
CA ASN A 114 -3.07 -18.54 11.88
C ASN A 114 -1.61 -19.02 11.77
N ARG A 115 -0.80 -18.41 10.91
CA ARG A 115 0.64 -18.68 10.78
C ARG A 115 1.43 -17.42 11.06
N SER A 116 2.56 -17.57 11.74
CA SER A 116 3.55 -16.51 11.86
C SER A 116 4.30 -16.39 10.54
N TYR A 117 3.94 -15.40 9.72
CA TYR A 117 4.74 -14.98 8.58
C TYR A 117 5.77 -13.98 9.09
N ARG A 118 7.07 -14.29 8.93
CA ARG A 118 8.13 -13.40 9.42
C ARG A 118 8.37 -12.20 8.50
N GLU A 119 8.12 -12.34 7.20
CA GLU A 119 8.22 -11.27 6.20
C GLU A 119 7.42 -11.68 4.96
N VAL A 120 6.64 -10.75 4.40
CA VAL A 120 6.02 -10.88 3.08
C VAL A 120 6.38 -9.59 2.34
N ASP A 121 7.48 -9.65 1.60
CA ASP A 121 8.04 -8.47 0.94
C ASP A 121 7.47 -8.30 -0.47
N PHE A 122 7.25 -7.05 -0.85
CA PHE A 122 6.76 -6.68 -2.16
C PHE A 122 7.52 -5.49 -2.73
N ILE A 123 7.63 -5.48 -4.05
CA ILE A 123 8.10 -4.36 -4.84
C ILE A 123 6.87 -3.63 -5.36
N ALA A 124 6.70 -2.39 -4.91
CA ALA A 124 5.65 -1.51 -5.38
C ALA A 124 6.09 -0.81 -6.68
N VAL A 125 5.28 -0.94 -7.72
CA VAL A 125 5.51 -0.37 -9.06
C VAL A 125 4.48 0.72 -9.29
N LYS A 126 4.92 1.97 -9.36
CA LYS A 126 4.06 3.11 -9.69
C LYS A 126 3.81 3.12 -11.20
N VAL A 127 2.57 2.90 -11.62
CA VAL A 127 2.20 2.95 -13.05
C VAL A 127 2.44 4.37 -13.57
N GLY A 128 3.19 4.48 -14.66
CA GLY A 128 3.57 5.72 -15.31
C GLY A 128 4.83 6.43 -14.79
N ASP A 129 5.43 5.97 -13.70
CA ASP A 129 6.72 6.48 -13.19
C ASP A 129 7.85 5.54 -13.65
N LEU A 130 8.65 6.00 -14.60
CA LEU A 130 9.71 5.20 -15.25
C LEU A 130 11.11 5.58 -14.75
N ASN A 131 11.21 6.67 -13.98
CA ASN A 131 12.46 7.14 -13.38
C ASN A 131 12.51 6.95 -11.85
N ASN A 132 11.53 6.28 -11.26
CA ASN A 132 11.41 6.00 -9.82
C ASN A 132 11.34 7.26 -8.96
N SER A 133 10.67 8.31 -9.44
CA SER A 133 10.55 9.58 -8.71
C SER A 133 9.35 9.65 -7.78
N ALA A 134 8.49 8.62 -7.76
CA ALA A 134 7.36 8.53 -6.84
C ALA A 134 7.83 8.45 -5.39
N ILE A 135 7.23 9.28 -4.54
CA ILE A 135 7.53 9.30 -3.11
C ILE A 135 6.47 8.50 -2.38
N LEU A 136 6.91 7.47 -1.64
CA LEU A 136 6.08 6.74 -0.68
C LEU A 136 5.99 7.54 0.61
N SER A 137 5.12 8.55 0.64
CA SER A 137 4.85 9.29 1.88
C SER A 137 3.75 8.57 2.66
N ALA A 138 4.11 7.91 3.76
CA ALA A 138 3.15 7.34 4.72
C ALA A 138 2.36 8.41 5.51
N THR A 139 2.61 9.70 5.23
CA THR A 139 2.07 10.85 5.96
C THR A 139 0.58 11.08 5.69
N SER A 140 0.02 10.48 4.64
CA SER A 140 -1.42 10.55 4.34
C SER A 140 -2.14 9.32 4.88
N ILE A 141 -2.39 9.32 6.19
CA ILE A 141 -3.32 8.37 6.82
C ILE A 141 -4.74 8.83 6.44
N GLU A 142 -5.23 8.41 5.27
CA GLU A 142 -6.64 8.55 4.96
C GLU A 142 -7.43 7.43 5.65
N PRO A 143 -8.37 7.75 6.56
CA PRO A 143 -9.15 6.74 7.28
C PRO A 143 -9.82 5.76 6.31
N ARG A 144 -9.54 4.46 6.46
CA ARG A 144 -10.16 3.41 5.63
C ARG A 144 -11.59 3.07 6.08
N SER A 145 -12.06 3.70 7.16
CA SER A 145 -13.40 3.55 7.72
C SER A 145 -13.89 4.90 8.23
N THR A 146 -15.18 5.18 8.04
CA THR A 146 -15.88 6.32 8.67
C THR A 146 -16.33 6.00 10.10
N GLN A 147 -16.22 4.74 10.53
CA GLN A 147 -16.54 4.34 11.88
C GLN A 147 -15.38 4.67 12.80
N ALA A 148 -15.62 5.58 13.75
CA ALA A 148 -14.63 5.95 14.75
C ALA A 148 -14.25 4.72 15.59
N ALA A 149 -13.06 4.21 15.34
CA ALA A 149 -12.40 3.20 16.11
C ALA A 149 -11.92 3.83 17.44
N LYS A 150 -12.58 3.51 18.56
CA LYS A 150 -12.16 3.99 19.88
C LYS A 150 -11.32 2.93 20.57
N MET A 151 -10.02 3.19 20.65
CA MET A 151 -9.14 2.56 21.62
C MET A 151 -9.25 3.34 22.93
N LEU A 152 -9.43 2.65 24.06
CA LEU A 152 -9.37 3.29 25.36
C LEU A 152 -7.95 3.16 25.90
N VAL A 153 -7.39 4.29 26.32
CA VAL A 153 -6.11 4.34 27.03
C VAL A 153 -6.41 4.85 28.43
N SER A 154 -6.09 4.06 29.44
CA SER A 154 -6.22 4.47 30.83
C SER A 154 -4.85 4.45 31.51
N VAL A 155 -4.57 5.49 32.28
CA VAL A 155 -3.39 5.56 33.12
C VAL A 155 -3.84 5.36 34.56
N SER A 156 -3.31 4.34 35.23
CA SER A 156 -3.55 4.13 36.66
C SER A 156 -2.52 4.95 37.46
N PRO A 157 -2.93 6.00 38.20
CA PRO A 157 -2.00 6.87 38.93
C PRO A 157 -1.25 6.15 40.06
N ASN A 158 -1.75 4.99 40.49
CA ASN A 158 -1.20 4.25 41.62
C ASN A 158 -0.23 3.13 41.19
N GLU A 159 -0.15 2.81 39.90
CA GLU A 159 0.60 1.65 39.42
C GLU A 159 1.61 1.97 38.30
N ASP A 160 1.77 3.24 37.91
CA ASP A 160 2.61 3.66 36.77
C ASP A 160 2.32 2.84 35.49
N GLN A 161 1.06 2.40 35.33
CA GLN A 161 0.63 1.53 34.25
C GLN A 161 -0.23 2.28 33.24
N VAL A 162 0.07 2.04 31.96
CA VAL A 162 -0.75 2.46 30.82
C VAL A 162 -1.44 1.22 30.27
N THR A 163 -2.77 1.18 30.36
CA THR A 163 -3.58 0.07 29.86
C THR A 163 -4.23 0.47 28.54
N PHE A 164 -4.11 -0.41 27.55
CA PHE A 164 -4.78 -0.28 26.26
C PHE A 164 -5.92 -1.29 26.17
N SER A 165 -7.13 -0.81 25.87
CA SER A 165 -8.30 -1.68 25.66
C SER A 165 -8.84 -1.49 24.25
N ILE A 166 -8.98 -2.61 23.54
CA ILE A 166 -9.55 -2.66 22.19
C ILE A 166 -10.96 -3.27 22.24
N PRO A 167 -11.88 -2.86 21.35
CA PRO A 167 -13.19 -3.50 21.23
C PRO A 167 -13.08 -4.96 20.79
N ASN A 168 -13.90 -5.87 21.36
CA ASN A 168 -13.94 -7.29 20.99
C ASN A 168 -14.25 -7.56 19.50
N ALA A 169 -14.81 -6.58 18.79
CA ALA A 169 -15.09 -6.68 17.37
C ALA A 169 -13.83 -6.59 16.49
N TRP A 170 -12.69 -6.18 17.05
CA TRP A 170 -11.45 -6.03 16.30
C TRP A 170 -10.69 -7.35 16.27
N LEU A 171 -10.30 -7.76 15.06
CA LEU A 171 -9.49 -8.97 14.85
C LEU A 171 -7.98 -8.71 14.99
N GLY A 172 -7.57 -7.44 15.11
CA GLY A 172 -6.18 -7.05 15.28
C GLY A 172 -6.03 -5.52 15.27
N LEU A 173 -4.91 -5.05 15.82
CA LEU A 173 -4.51 -3.65 15.85
C LEU A 173 -2.99 -3.56 15.70
N GLN A 174 -2.51 -2.64 14.87
CA GLN A 174 -1.10 -2.27 14.80
C GLN A 174 -0.97 -0.77 15.05
N PHE A 175 -0.10 -0.41 15.99
CA PHE A 175 0.24 0.97 16.30
C PHE A 175 1.68 1.05 16.83
N THR A 176 2.21 2.27 16.92
CA THR A 176 3.49 2.56 17.58
C THR A 176 3.21 3.54 18.71
N LEU A 177 3.74 3.26 19.90
CA LEU A 177 3.72 4.20 21.01
C LEU A 177 5.02 4.98 21.00
N GLU A 178 4.94 6.27 20.67
CA GLU A 178 6.09 7.16 20.77
C GLU A 178 6.10 7.83 22.15
N TYR A 179 7.26 7.85 22.81
CA TYR A 179 7.46 8.49 24.10
C TYR A 179 8.85 9.12 24.20
N ASP A 180 9.04 10.03 25.16
CA ASP A 180 10.35 10.62 25.43
C ASP A 180 11.17 9.68 26.33
N PRO A 181 12.26 9.05 25.83
CA PRO A 181 13.05 8.11 26.60
C PRO A 181 13.86 8.78 27.72
N GLU A 182 14.00 10.12 27.73
CA GLU A 182 14.61 10.85 28.84
C GLU A 182 13.65 11.02 30.02
N GLN A 183 12.33 10.95 29.77
CA GLN A 183 11.28 11.18 30.76
C GLN A 183 10.56 9.90 31.18
N ILE A 184 10.48 8.91 30.29
CA ILE A 184 9.72 7.68 30.50
C ILE A 184 10.62 6.47 30.30
N GLN A 185 10.70 5.62 31.33
CA GLN A 185 11.35 4.33 31.27
C GLN A 185 10.30 3.22 31.26
N VAL A 186 10.23 2.47 30.16
CA VAL A 186 9.40 1.26 30.08
C VAL A 186 10.10 0.15 30.84
N ARG A 187 9.50 -0.30 31.96
CA ARG A 187 10.08 -1.32 32.85
C ARG A 187 9.63 -2.73 32.50
N ASP A 188 8.35 -2.89 32.24
CA ASP A 188 7.75 -4.19 31.97
C ASP A 188 6.51 -4.03 31.09
N TRP A 189 6.06 -5.13 30.51
CA TRP A 189 4.87 -5.19 29.67
C TRP A 189 4.06 -6.44 30.01
N HIS A 190 2.76 -6.29 30.14
CA HIS A 190 1.86 -7.38 30.51
C HIS A 190 0.82 -7.58 29.41
N ILE A 191 0.69 -8.83 28.95
CA ILE A 191 -0.44 -9.23 28.10
C ILE A 191 -1.64 -9.34 29.02
N GLY A 192 -2.68 -8.54 28.75
CA GLY A 192 -3.98 -8.73 29.39
C GLY A 192 -4.69 -9.98 28.88
N ASP A 193 -6.01 -9.94 28.77
CA ASP A 193 -6.81 -11.11 28.42
C ASP A 193 -6.93 -11.38 26.90
N LEU A 194 -6.06 -10.78 26.07
CA LEU A 194 -6.11 -10.92 24.62
C LEU A 194 -5.50 -12.26 24.18
N GLU A 195 -6.36 -13.20 23.80
CA GLU A 195 -5.94 -14.50 23.27
C GLU A 195 -5.03 -14.35 22.04
N GLY A 196 -3.90 -15.07 22.05
CA GLY A 196 -2.95 -15.12 20.93
C GLY A 196 -1.91 -13.99 20.89
N LEU A 197 -2.00 -12.99 21.77
CA LEU A 197 -0.95 -11.98 21.90
C LEU A 197 0.23 -12.54 22.69
N THR A 198 1.44 -12.45 22.12
CA THR A 198 2.69 -12.91 22.75
C THR A 198 3.77 -11.83 22.68
N ALA A 199 4.88 -12.01 23.38
CA ALA A 199 6.03 -11.10 23.33
C ALA A 199 6.57 -10.88 21.92
N SER A 200 6.38 -11.87 21.04
CA SER A 200 6.85 -11.85 19.65
C SER A 200 6.05 -10.91 18.75
N ASN A 201 4.88 -10.44 19.20
CA ASN A 201 4.04 -9.50 18.46
C ASN A 201 4.49 -8.03 18.63
N PHE A 202 5.53 -7.78 19.44
CA PHE A 202 6.02 -6.45 19.76
C PHE A 202 7.45 -6.24 19.23
N ALA A 203 7.71 -5.05 18.69
CA ALA A 203 8.98 -4.68 18.09
C ALA A 203 9.92 -3.99 19.10
N TRP A 204 10.51 -4.75 20.03
CA TRP A 204 11.33 -4.23 21.15
C TRP A 204 12.64 -3.53 20.76
N LYS A 205 13.07 -3.67 19.50
CA LYS A 205 14.37 -3.17 19.02
C LYS A 205 14.56 -1.66 19.20
N TRP A 206 13.48 -0.89 19.28
CA TRP A 206 13.54 0.57 19.24
C TRP A 206 13.22 1.25 20.58
N LEU A 207 13.08 0.48 21.66
CA LEU A 207 12.70 0.96 22.99
C LEU A 207 13.60 2.11 23.48
N SER A 208 14.92 2.01 23.25
CA SER A 208 15.89 3.04 23.66
C SER A 208 15.77 4.35 22.87
N LYS A 209 14.99 4.36 21.79
CA LYS A 209 14.70 5.54 20.96
C LYS A 209 13.30 6.11 21.20
N GLY A 210 12.59 5.62 22.21
CA GLY A 210 11.24 6.06 22.52
C GLY A 210 10.19 5.55 21.53
N LYS A 211 10.38 4.36 20.95
CA LYS A 211 9.49 3.74 19.96
C LYS A 211 9.34 2.24 20.14
#